data_AF-A0A3D5UYC1-F1
#
_entry.id   AF-A0A3D5UYC1-F1
#
_cell.length_a   1.000
_cell.length_b   1.000
_cell.length_c   1.000
_cell.angle_alpha   90.00
_cell.angle_beta   90.00
_cell.angle_gamma   90.00
#
_symmetry.space_group_name_H-M   'P 1'
#
loop_
_entity.id
_entity.type
_entity.pdbx_description
1 polymer ?
#
loop_
_entity_poly.entity_id
_entity_poly.type
_entity_poly.pdbx_seq_one_letter_code
_entity_poly.pdbx_strand_id
1 'polypeptide(L)'
;MRIVRTFLAIAAVATLAACVSPQEQAAQTAAERQADAAECKEIGFTEGTEAFADCMLRLKEIRAEKEHTEALRRARTPSPWWGPYPGYPYRYYPPYYW
;
A
#
# COMPACT_ATOMS: atom_id res chain seq x y z
N MET A 1 -29.61 -20.59 22.02
CA MET A 1 -28.76 -19.75 22.91
C MET A 1 -27.26 -19.80 22.61
N ARG A 2 -26.68 -20.91 22.14
CA ARG A 2 -25.24 -20.99 21.76
C ARG A 2 -24.83 -19.98 20.68
N ILE A 3 -25.68 -19.82 19.65
CA ILE A 3 -25.44 -18.91 18.52
C ILE A 3 -25.34 -17.45 18.97
N VAL A 4 -26.25 -17.01 19.85
CA VAL A 4 -26.23 -15.63 20.39
C VAL A 4 -24.97 -15.37 21.20
N ARG A 5 -24.51 -16.37 21.97
CA ARG A 5 -23.28 -16.27 22.78
C ARG A 5 -22.02 -16.17 21.92
N THR A 6 -21.96 -16.90 20.81
CA THR A 6 -20.86 -16.80 19.85
C THR A 6 -20.85 -15.46 19.11
N PHE A 7 -22.01 -14.93 18.70
CA PHE A 7 -22.08 -13.60 18.08
C PHE A 7 -21.63 -12.49 19.02
N LEU A 8 -22.00 -12.58 20.30
CA LEU A 8 -21.61 -11.61 21.32
C LEU A 8 -20.10 -11.65 21.61
N ALA A 9 -19.50 -12.85 21.59
CA ALA A 9 -18.05 -13.00 21.72
C ALA A 9 -17.29 -12.44 20.51
N ILE A 10 -17.78 -12.66 19.28
CA ILE A 10 -17.16 -12.12 18.06
C ILE A 10 -17.26 -10.59 18.04
N ALA A 11 -18.40 -10.02 18.44
CA ALA A 11 -18.58 -8.58 18.54
C ALA A 11 -17.62 -7.93 19.55
N ALA A 12 -17.39 -8.57 20.70
CA ALA A 12 -16.46 -8.08 21.73
C ALA A 12 -14.98 -8.09 21.27
N VAL A 13 -14.59 -9.05 20.42
CA VAL A 13 -13.23 -9.09 19.85
C VAL A 13 -13.08 -8.07 18.70
N ALA A 14 -14.11 -7.88 17.89
CA ALA A 14 -14.09 -6.91 16.79
C ALA A 14 -13.91 -5.46 17.26
N THR A 15 -14.41 -5.10 18.45
CA THR A 15 -14.24 -3.75 19.02
C THR A 15 -12.79 -3.44 19.42
N LEU A 16 -11.95 -4.46 19.65
CA LEU A 16 -10.53 -4.27 19.98
C LEU A 16 -9.68 -4.00 18.73
N ALA A 17 -10.09 -4.51 17.56
CA ALA A 17 -9.37 -4.31 16.29
C ALA A 17 -9.63 -2.92 15.65
N ALA A 18 -10.63 -2.18 16.12
CA ALA A 18 -10.91 -0.81 15.68
C ALA A 18 -9.98 0.24 16.33
N CYS A 19 -9.16 -0.16 17.30
CA CYS A 19 -8.17 0.68 17.95
C CYS A 19 -6.79 0.52 17.32
N VAL A 20 -6.63 0.80 16.02
CA VAL A 20 -5.35 1.40 15.59
C VAL A 20 -5.34 2.75 16.28
N SER A 21 -4.49 2.88 17.30
CA SER A 21 -4.45 4.12 18.05
C SER A 21 -3.92 5.22 17.13
N PRO A 22 -4.46 6.45 17.17
CA PRO A 22 -3.88 7.58 16.44
C PRO A 22 -2.39 7.78 16.78
N GLN A 23 -1.99 7.28 17.95
CA GLN A 23 -0.64 7.30 18.47
C GLN A 23 0.32 6.36 17.72
N GLU A 24 -0.12 5.17 17.33
CA GLU A 24 0.67 4.25 16.49
C GLU A 24 0.86 4.81 15.07
N GLN A 25 -0.18 5.43 14.50
CA GLN A 25 -0.09 6.05 13.18
C GLN A 25 0.86 7.27 13.18
N ALA A 26 0.83 8.06 14.25
CA ALA A 26 1.79 9.15 14.45
C ALA A 26 3.23 8.61 14.61
N ALA A 27 3.42 7.50 15.32
CA ALA A 27 4.73 6.88 15.48
C ALA A 27 5.30 6.36 14.14
N GLN A 28 4.45 5.72 13.31
CA GLN A 28 4.85 5.25 11.99
C GLN A 28 5.25 6.40 11.07
N THR A 29 4.42 7.46 10.99
CA THR A 29 4.73 8.63 10.16
C THR A 29 5.98 9.40 10.65
N ALA A 30 6.25 9.41 11.95
CA ALA A 30 7.47 9.99 12.49
C ALA A 30 8.72 9.17 12.12
N ALA A 31 8.65 7.85 12.20
CA ALA A 31 9.74 6.97 11.79
C ALA A 31 10.05 7.09 10.29
N GLU A 32 9.01 7.17 9.46
CA GLU A 32 9.17 7.40 8.01
C GLU A 32 9.87 8.72 7.71
N ARG A 33 9.45 9.82 8.36
CA ARG A 33 10.11 11.12 8.18
C ARG A 33 11.56 11.12 8.62
N GLN A 34 11.91 10.35 9.66
CA GLN A 34 13.29 10.23 10.11
C GLN A 34 14.15 9.47 9.08
N ALA A 35 13.60 8.43 8.46
CA ALA A 35 14.27 7.71 7.37
C ALA A 35 14.48 8.63 6.16
N ASP A 36 13.46 9.37 5.74
CA ASP A 36 13.55 10.30 4.61
C ASP A 36 14.57 11.43 4.90
N ALA A 37 14.61 11.94 6.13
CA ALA A 37 15.59 12.93 6.55
C ALA A 37 17.02 12.39 6.53
N ALA A 38 17.22 11.12 6.93
CA ALA A 38 18.53 10.47 6.85
C ALA A 38 18.97 10.29 5.39
N GLU A 39 18.07 9.86 4.51
CA GLU A 39 18.35 9.68 3.08
C GLU A 39 18.71 11.02 2.42
N CYS A 40 17.94 12.09 2.69
CA CYS A 40 18.26 13.42 2.19
C CYS A 40 19.61 13.95 2.71
N LYS A 41 19.99 13.63 3.96
CA LYS A 41 21.32 13.95 4.50
C LYS A 41 22.43 13.18 3.80
N GLU A 42 22.24 11.90 3.53
CA GLU A 42 23.23 11.07 2.81
C GLU A 42 23.45 11.57 1.38
N ILE A 43 22.42 12.06 0.72
CA ILE A 43 22.52 12.70 -0.61
C ILE A 43 23.29 14.02 -0.53
N GLY A 44 23.43 14.61 0.66
CA GLY A 44 24.19 15.82 0.93
C GLY A 44 23.34 17.08 1.11
N PHE A 45 22.02 16.94 1.31
CA PHE A 45 21.16 18.07 1.61
C PHE A 45 21.26 18.49 3.09
N THR A 46 21.39 19.79 3.32
CA THR A 46 21.47 20.36 4.68
C THR A 46 20.07 20.60 5.25
N GLU A 47 19.82 20.14 6.47
CA GLU A 47 18.56 20.41 7.17
C GLU A 47 18.26 21.92 7.27
N GLY A 48 16.98 22.26 7.16
CA GLY A 48 16.52 23.65 7.22
C GLY A 48 16.70 24.44 5.93
N THR A 49 17.17 23.81 4.85
CA THR A 49 17.21 24.42 3.51
C THR A 49 15.97 24.07 2.68
N GLU A 50 15.65 24.91 1.70
CA GLU A 50 14.57 24.62 0.73
C GLU A 50 14.87 23.34 -0.05
N ALA A 51 16.13 23.10 -0.41
CA ALA A 51 16.55 21.88 -1.11
C ALA A 51 16.30 20.60 -0.29
N PHE A 52 16.49 20.67 1.04
CA PHE A 52 16.15 19.56 1.93
C PHE A 52 14.63 19.32 2.01
N ALA A 53 13.85 20.39 2.05
CA ALA A 53 12.39 20.28 2.03
C ALA A 53 11.88 19.70 0.70
N ASP A 54 12.46 20.11 -0.44
CA ASP A 54 12.14 19.55 -1.75
C ASP A 54 12.52 18.06 -1.81
N CYS A 55 13.72 17.69 -1.35
CA CYS A 55 14.14 16.27 -1.27
C CYS A 55 13.13 15.41 -0.49
N MET A 56 12.73 15.87 0.70
CA MET A 56 11.72 15.16 1.52
C MET A 56 10.37 15.06 0.80
N LEU A 57 9.95 16.12 0.12
CA LEU A 57 8.69 16.12 -0.65
C LEU A 57 8.75 15.13 -1.82
N ARG A 58 9.88 15.09 -2.54
CA ARG A 58 10.11 14.15 -3.63
C ARG A 58 10.11 12.70 -3.18
N LEU A 59 10.75 12.38 -2.07
CA LEU A 59 10.72 11.01 -1.52
C LEU A 59 9.28 10.59 -1.18
N LYS A 60 8.49 11.50 -0.62
CA LYS A 60 7.06 11.26 -0.35
C LYS A 60 6.25 11.03 -1.62
N GLU A 61 6.47 11.82 -2.67
CA GLU A 61 5.82 11.64 -3.98
C GLU A 61 6.18 10.28 -4.59
N ILE A 62 7.45 9.90 -4.56
CA ILE A 62 7.92 8.60 -5.06
C ILE A 62 7.24 7.45 -4.31
N ARG A 63 7.06 7.56 -3.00
CA ARG A 63 6.34 6.55 -2.20
C ARG A 63 4.88 6.44 -2.62
N ALA A 64 4.19 7.58 -2.75
CA ALA A 64 2.80 7.61 -3.19
C ALA A 64 2.63 6.99 -4.59
N GLU A 65 3.54 7.28 -5.52
CA GLU A 65 3.53 6.71 -6.87
C GLU A 65 3.80 5.20 -6.87
N LYS A 66 4.76 4.75 -6.04
CA LYS A 66 5.03 3.30 -5.86
C LYS A 66 3.81 2.59 -5.31
N GLU A 67 3.16 3.13 -4.28
CA GLU A 67 1.95 2.56 -3.70
C GLU A 67 0.81 2.47 -4.72
N HIS A 68 0.63 3.52 -5.52
CA HIS A 68 -0.36 3.56 -6.60
C HIS A 68 -0.06 2.50 -7.67
N THR A 69 1.19 2.44 -8.13
CA THR A 69 1.64 1.44 -9.11
C THR A 69 1.47 0.01 -8.59
N GLU A 70 1.81 -0.24 -7.32
CA GLU A 70 1.64 -1.53 -6.66
C GLU A 70 0.17 -1.90 -6.44
N ALA A 71 -0.70 -0.92 -6.18
CA ALA A 71 -2.14 -1.13 -6.14
C ALA A 71 -2.69 -1.55 -7.51
N LEU A 72 -2.28 -0.86 -8.58
CA LEU A 72 -2.62 -1.23 -9.96
C LEU A 72 -2.09 -2.62 -10.32
N ARG A 73 -0.84 -2.93 -9.94
CA ARG A 73 -0.23 -4.24 -10.16
C ARG A 73 -1.02 -5.33 -9.45
N ARG A 74 -1.37 -5.14 -8.18
CA ARG A 74 -2.22 -6.08 -7.41
C ARG A 74 -3.58 -6.25 -8.05
N ALA A 75 -4.22 -5.18 -8.49
CA ALA A 75 -5.50 -5.24 -9.19
C ALA A 75 -5.42 -5.98 -10.53
N ARG A 76 -4.28 -5.90 -11.24
CA ARG A 76 -4.01 -6.65 -12.48
C ARG A 76 -3.45 -8.05 -12.23
N THR A 77 -3.05 -8.41 -11.01
CA THR A 77 -2.47 -9.71 -10.72
C THR A 77 -3.60 -10.74 -10.72
N PRO A 78 -3.57 -11.76 -11.59
CA PRO A 78 -4.62 -12.76 -11.61
C PRO A 78 -4.61 -13.60 -10.32
N SER A 79 -5.79 -14.06 -9.90
CA SER A 79 -5.91 -14.93 -8.74
C SER A 79 -5.18 -16.27 -8.93
N PRO A 80 -4.49 -16.80 -7.91
CA PRO A 80 -3.94 -18.14 -7.95
C PRO A 80 -4.99 -19.27 -8.00
N TRP A 81 -6.22 -19.02 -7.56
CA TRP A 81 -7.26 -20.04 -7.35
C TRP A 81 -8.30 -20.13 -8.48
N TRP A 82 -8.35 -19.11 -9.33
CA TRP A 82 -9.17 -19.05 -10.53
C TRP A 82 -8.27 -18.41 -11.58
N GLY A 83 -7.81 -19.21 -12.56
CA GLY A 83 -6.71 -18.92 -13.49
C GLY A 83 -6.74 -17.56 -14.21
N PRO A 84 -5.72 -17.25 -15.04
CA PRO A 84 -5.35 -15.88 -15.35
C PRO A 84 -6.38 -15.15 -16.21
N TYR A 85 -7.22 -14.30 -15.60
CA TYR A 85 -8.05 -13.37 -16.37
C TYR A 85 -8.10 -11.96 -15.76
N PRO A 86 -7.18 -11.11 -16.24
CA PRO A 86 -7.48 -9.71 -16.46
C PRO A 86 -7.07 -9.31 -17.90
N GLY A 87 -8.06 -9.16 -18.79
CA GLY A 87 -7.92 -8.40 -20.04
C GLY A 87 -7.23 -9.10 -21.22
N TYR A 88 -7.90 -10.08 -21.85
CA TYR A 88 -7.53 -10.47 -23.22
C TYR A 88 -7.95 -9.37 -24.21
N PRO A 89 -7.04 -8.68 -24.93
CA PRO A 89 -7.34 -8.36 -26.31
C PRO A 89 -7.30 -9.68 -27.07
N TYR A 90 -8.42 -10.08 -27.66
CA TYR A 90 -8.54 -11.26 -28.50
C TYR A 90 -7.50 -11.15 -29.63
N ARG A 91 -6.34 -11.81 -29.49
CA ARG A 91 -5.44 -11.97 -30.62
C ARG A 91 -6.07 -13.03 -31.52
N TYR A 92 -6.84 -12.56 -32.48
CA TYR A 92 -7.53 -13.37 -33.48
C TYR A 92 -6.49 -14.26 -34.18
N TYR A 93 -6.51 -15.55 -33.87
CA TYR A 93 -5.72 -16.52 -34.63
C TYR A 93 -6.43 -16.73 -35.97
N PRO A 94 -5.80 -16.43 -37.13
CA PRO A 94 -6.44 -16.67 -38.40
C PRO A 94 -6.68 -18.18 -38.57
N PRO A 95 -7.89 -18.62 -38.92
CA PRO A 95 -8.16 -20.03 -39.13
C PRO A 95 -7.41 -20.47 -40.40
N TYR A 96 -6.38 -21.30 -40.23
CA TYR A 96 -5.83 -22.08 -41.32
C TYR A 96 -6.83 -23.20 -41.61
N TYR A 97 -7.56 -23.05 -42.70
CA TYR A 97 -8.31 -24.14 -43.31
C TYR A 97 -7.31 -25.04 -44.03
N TRP A 98 -7.23 -26.29 -43.61
CA TRP A 98 -6.73 -27.43 -44.39
C TRP A 98 -7.91 -28.25 -44.90
#